data_AF-A0ABD2PZM3-F1
#
_entry.id   AF-A0ABD2PZM3-F1
#
_cell.length_a   1.000
_cell.length_b   1.000
_cell.length_c   1.000
_cell.angle_alpha   90.00
_cell.angle_beta   90.00
_cell.angle_gamma   90.00
#
_symmetry.space_group_name_H-M   'P 1'
#
loop_
_entity.id
_entity.type
_entity.pdbx_description
1 polymer ?
#
loop_
_entity_poly.entity_id
_entity_poly.type
_entity_poly.pdbx_seq_one_letter_code
_entity_poly.pdbx_strand_id
1 'polypeptide(L)'
;MTTKLPNPHYAPEICSKAQIVNFGVKLEGLEAQLLGIVVRQEKPELEEQKDQLVIGIAAGKRKLKELEDVILRLLNESKGSLLDDEELVNTLQTSKTTSFEVTEQLQIAETTEKEIDTAREGYRPCAQRASILFFILNDLGKIEPMYQFALDAYITLFNISIEKSTRSNNLDERIINLNEAHTFSVYRNTCRGLFERHKLLFSFQICIKIMESSGKLNSEEFVFFLRGGIVLDRDQQIDNPCIGWLPAQCWDNISELEKLMNFHGIITSFEQYSREWLTWYTSETPESNSLPGEWDNTLNEFQKLVVLRSLRPDRVPFAATTFIINNLGQKFVEPPVLALKQVCIGFHLSHRIE
;
A
#
# COMPACT_ATOMS: atom_id res chain seq x y z
N MET A 1 30.10 -1.25 6.98
CA MET A 1 29.47 -2.50 7.45
C MET A 1 28.01 -2.49 6.99
N THR A 2 27.48 -3.61 6.52
CA THR A 2 26.07 -3.76 6.12
C THR A 2 25.45 -4.93 6.88
N THR A 3 24.14 -4.88 7.13
CA THR A 3 23.40 -5.96 7.81
C THR A 3 22.08 -6.20 7.10
N LYS A 4 21.62 -7.47 7.12
CA LYS A 4 20.31 -7.89 6.61
C LYS A 4 19.24 -7.94 7.70
N LEU A 5 19.62 -7.71 8.97
CA LEU A 5 18.66 -7.69 10.07
C LEU A 5 17.79 -6.43 9.94
N PRO A 6 16.46 -6.55 10.05
CA PRO A 6 15.56 -5.41 9.89
C PRO A 6 15.71 -4.38 11.02
N ASN A 7 15.84 -4.85 12.28
CA ASN A 7 16.00 -4.00 13.46
C ASN A 7 17.15 -4.50 14.36
N PRO A 8 18.41 -4.32 13.95
CA PRO A 8 19.57 -4.67 14.76
C PRO A 8 19.70 -3.72 15.96
N HIS A 9 20.01 -4.27 17.14
CA HIS A 9 20.30 -3.46 18.32
C HIS A 9 21.80 -3.18 18.41
N TYR A 10 22.19 -1.90 18.42
CA TYR A 10 23.58 -1.47 18.54
C TYR A 10 23.83 -0.82 19.89
N ALA A 11 24.96 -1.14 20.53
CA ALA A 11 25.35 -0.50 21.79
C ALA A 11 25.66 1.00 21.57
N PRO A 12 25.43 1.87 22.56
CA PRO A 12 25.71 3.31 22.45
C PRO A 12 27.15 3.63 22.01
N GLU A 13 28.12 2.80 22.41
CA GLU A 13 29.52 2.93 22.00
C GLU A 13 29.70 2.83 20.48
N ILE A 14 28.97 1.93 19.82
CA ILE A 14 29.01 1.77 18.35
C ILE A 14 28.34 2.98 17.69
N CYS A 15 27.19 3.41 18.21
CA CYS A 15 26.47 4.58 17.71
C CYS A 15 27.28 5.88 17.85
N SER A 16 28.18 5.97 18.84
CA SER A 16 29.08 7.12 19.00
C SER A 16 30.23 7.14 17.98
N LYS A 17 30.62 5.97 17.48
CA LYS A 17 31.77 5.81 16.56
C LYS A 17 31.37 5.71 15.10
N ALA A 18 30.15 5.30 14.81
CA ALA A 18 29.65 5.09 13.46
C ALA A 18 28.24 5.64 13.30
N GLN A 19 28.00 6.27 12.16
CA GLN A 19 26.66 6.72 11.78
C GLN A 19 25.86 5.55 11.20
N ILE A 20 24.62 5.39 11.67
CA ILE A 20 23.70 4.37 11.18
C ILE A 20 22.85 4.97 10.06
N VAL A 21 22.80 4.30 8.92
CA VAL A 21 21.94 4.66 7.78
C VAL A 21 20.90 3.57 7.59
N ASN A 22 19.62 3.95 7.60
CA ASN A 22 18.51 3.03 7.40
C ASN A 22 18.20 2.84 5.91
N PHE A 23 18.45 1.64 5.40
CA PHE A 23 18.11 1.22 4.03
C PHE A 23 16.79 0.43 3.95
N GLY A 24 15.99 0.42 5.02
CA GLY A 24 14.68 -0.20 5.06
C GLY A 24 13.73 0.46 4.06
N VAL A 25 13.11 -0.37 3.22
CA VAL A 25 12.14 0.09 2.22
C VAL A 25 10.88 0.58 2.94
N LYS A 26 10.49 1.82 2.67
CA LYS A 26 9.24 2.42 3.16
C LYS A 26 8.16 2.38 2.08
N LEU A 27 6.89 2.40 2.51
CA LEU A 27 5.73 2.32 1.62
C LEU A 27 5.72 3.42 0.55
N GLU A 28 5.89 4.67 0.97
CA GLU A 28 5.96 5.84 0.07
C GLU A 28 7.15 5.77 -0.90
N GLY A 29 8.31 5.30 -0.42
CA GLY A 29 9.51 5.17 -1.24
C GLY A 29 9.35 4.10 -2.33
N LEU A 30 8.78 2.95 -1.97
CA LEU A 30 8.48 1.89 -2.92
C LEU A 30 7.37 2.30 -3.90
N GLU A 31 6.34 3.01 -3.43
CA GLU A 31 5.30 3.54 -4.29
C GLU A 31 5.88 4.49 -5.35
N ALA A 32 6.75 5.42 -4.97
CA ALA A 32 7.42 6.30 -5.92
C ALA A 32 8.28 5.54 -6.94
N GLN A 33 8.98 4.50 -6.49
CA GLN A 33 9.77 3.62 -7.36
C GLN A 33 8.88 2.87 -8.37
N LEU A 34 7.79 2.26 -7.89
CA LEU A 34 6.85 1.52 -8.73
C LEU A 34 6.10 2.44 -9.70
N LEU A 35 5.82 3.68 -9.31
CA LEU A 35 5.24 4.69 -10.19
C LEU A 35 6.16 4.96 -11.40
N GLY A 36 7.46 5.16 -11.15
CA GLY A 36 8.43 5.33 -12.22
C GLY A 36 8.47 4.14 -13.17
N ILE A 37 8.37 2.91 -12.63
CA ILE A 37 8.35 1.67 -13.43
C ILE A 37 7.11 1.61 -14.32
N VAL A 38 5.91 1.87 -13.79
CA VAL A 38 4.66 1.86 -14.58
C VAL A 38 4.71 2.92 -15.67
N VAL A 39 5.09 4.15 -15.33
CA VAL A 39 5.14 5.25 -16.29
C VAL A 39 6.15 4.94 -17.39
N ARG A 40 7.34 4.45 -17.06
CA ARG A 40 8.36 4.08 -18.05
C ARG A 40 7.86 3.04 -19.04
N GLN A 41 7.00 2.12 -18.62
CA GLN A 41 6.48 1.06 -19.47
C GLN A 41 5.21 1.46 -20.26
N GLU A 42 4.36 2.31 -19.68
CA GLU A 42 3.12 2.77 -20.33
C GLU A 42 3.35 4.00 -21.23
N LYS A 43 4.20 4.93 -20.81
CA LYS A 43 4.50 6.20 -21.49
C LYS A 43 6.00 6.51 -21.40
N PRO A 44 6.85 5.75 -22.12
CA PRO A 44 8.30 5.93 -22.08
C PRO A 44 8.74 7.35 -22.46
N GLU A 45 8.05 7.98 -23.41
CA GLU A 45 8.33 9.35 -23.85
C GLU A 45 8.21 10.37 -22.71
N LEU A 46 7.23 10.22 -21.81
CA LEU A 46 7.08 11.11 -20.66
C LEU A 46 8.21 10.93 -19.65
N GLU A 47 8.68 9.70 -19.45
CA GLU A 47 9.77 9.43 -18.52
C GLU A 47 11.10 9.96 -19.07
N GLU A 48 11.36 9.78 -20.38
CA GLU A 48 12.54 10.34 -21.03
C GLU A 48 12.54 11.87 -21.01
N GLN A 49 11.39 12.50 -21.28
CA GLN A 49 11.24 13.96 -21.16
C GLN A 49 11.52 14.43 -19.74
N LYS A 50 11.04 13.72 -18.71
CA LYS A 50 11.33 14.06 -17.32
C LYS A 50 12.82 13.94 -17.01
N ASP A 51 13.45 12.83 -17.39
CA ASP A 51 14.87 12.60 -17.13
C ASP A 51 15.74 13.70 -17.77
N GLN A 52 15.42 14.09 -19.01
CA GLN A 52 16.09 15.20 -19.71
C GLN A 52 15.85 16.55 -19.00
N LEU A 53 14.62 16.80 -18.55
CA LEU A 53 14.25 18.03 -17.86
C LEU A 53 14.98 18.19 -16.52
N VAL A 54 15.08 17.11 -15.73
CA VAL A 54 15.80 17.10 -14.45
C VAL A 54 17.28 17.41 -14.66
N ILE A 55 17.91 16.80 -15.67
CA ILE A 55 19.30 17.10 -16.02
C ILE A 55 19.45 18.56 -16.44
N GLY A 56 18.52 19.09 -17.24
CA GLY A 56 18.49 20.49 -17.67
C GLY A 56 18.36 21.47 -16.52
N ILE A 57 17.44 21.23 -15.59
CA ILE A 57 17.24 22.05 -14.38
C ILE A 57 18.50 22.05 -13.50
N ALA A 58 19.11 20.88 -13.30
CA ALA A 58 20.34 20.76 -12.53
C ALA A 58 21.51 21.53 -13.18
N ALA A 59 21.65 21.43 -14.50
CA ALA A 59 22.65 22.18 -15.26
C ALA A 59 22.41 23.70 -15.20
N GLY A 60 21.16 24.14 -15.33
CA GLY A 60 20.78 25.56 -15.21
C GLY A 60 21.07 26.13 -13.82
N LYS A 61 20.67 25.43 -12.75
CA LYS A 61 20.96 25.82 -11.36
C LYS A 61 22.45 25.88 -11.08
N ARG A 62 23.22 24.93 -11.62
CA ARG A 62 24.69 24.94 -11.53
C ARG A 62 25.28 26.16 -12.24
N LYS A 63 24.82 26.48 -13.45
CA LYS A 63 25.30 27.63 -14.22
C LYS A 63 25.02 28.95 -13.52
N LEU A 64 23.86 29.11 -12.88
CA LEU A 64 23.57 30.30 -12.05
C LEU A 64 24.54 30.44 -10.89
N LYS A 65 24.84 29.35 -10.18
CA LYS A 65 25.82 29.36 -9.09
C LYS A 65 27.23 29.68 -9.58
N GLU A 66 27.64 29.12 -10.71
CA GLU A 66 28.94 29.41 -11.32
C GLU A 66 29.04 30.89 -11.74
N LEU A 67 27.98 31.47 -12.30
CA LEU A 67 27.92 32.91 -12.59
C LEU A 67 28.04 33.76 -11.32
N GLU A 68 27.34 33.38 -10.24
CA GLU A 68 27.43 34.06 -8.94
C GLU A 68 28.85 34.00 -8.37
N ASP A 69 29.49 32.82 -8.37
CA ASP A 69 30.87 32.63 -7.90
C ASP A 69 31.89 33.44 -8.74
N VAL A 70 31.67 33.56 -10.05
CA VAL A 70 32.50 34.39 -10.93
C VAL A 70 32.35 35.88 -10.60
N ILE A 71 31.12 36.35 -10.40
CA ILE A 71 30.85 37.75 -10.02
C ILE A 71 31.51 38.08 -8.67
N LEU A 72 31.36 37.21 -7.67
CA LEU A 72 31.97 37.39 -6.34
C LEU A 72 33.51 37.43 -6.41
N ARG A 73 34.11 36.57 -7.24
CA ARG A 73 35.55 36.55 -7.44
C ARG A 73 36.06 37.86 -8.06
N LEU A 74 35.42 38.30 -9.13
CA LEU A 74 35.79 39.53 -9.84
C LEU A 74 35.62 40.77 -8.94
N LEU A 75 34.57 40.82 -8.11
CA LEU A 75 34.37 41.89 -7.12
C LEU A 75 35.44 41.88 -6.00
N ASN A 76 35.96 40.72 -5.63
CA ASN A 76 36.97 40.60 -4.57
C ASN A 76 38.40 40.86 -5.07
N GLU A 77 38.69 40.52 -6.33
CA GLU A 77 40.00 40.71 -6.95
C GLU A 77 40.21 42.14 -7.47
N SER A 78 39.14 42.86 -7.81
CA SER A 78 39.21 44.25 -8.26
C SER A 78 39.71 45.19 -7.15
N LYS A 79 40.91 45.74 -7.35
CA LYS A 79 41.52 46.77 -6.48
C LYS A 79 41.54 48.11 -7.20
N GLY A 80 40.51 48.93 -6.99
CA GLY A 80 40.40 50.25 -7.64
C GLY A 80 38.95 50.70 -7.82
N SER A 81 38.74 51.72 -8.65
CA SER A 81 37.39 52.16 -9.05
C SER A 81 36.77 51.11 -10.00
N LEU A 82 35.65 50.51 -9.59
CA LEU A 82 34.92 49.47 -10.33
C LEU A 82 34.45 49.92 -11.73
N LEU A 83 34.41 51.23 -11.98
CA LEU A 83 34.00 51.81 -13.25
C LEU A 83 35.12 51.87 -14.30
N ASP A 84 36.38 51.74 -13.86
CA ASP A 84 37.55 51.84 -14.75
C ASP A 84 37.98 50.47 -15.30
N ASP A 85 37.41 49.39 -14.77
CA ASP A 85 37.68 48.02 -15.18
C ASP A 85 36.67 47.59 -16.27
N GLU A 86 37.02 47.89 -17.52
CA GLU A 86 36.17 47.62 -18.69
C GLU A 86 35.92 46.11 -18.88
N GLU A 87 36.84 45.25 -18.45
CA GLU A 87 36.68 43.79 -18.47
C GLU A 87 35.62 43.36 -17.45
N LEU A 88 35.69 43.88 -16.21
CA LEU A 88 34.70 43.65 -15.16
C LEU A 88 33.29 44.06 -15.60
N VAL A 89 33.13 45.25 -16.19
CA VAL A 89 31.83 45.76 -16.63
C VAL A 89 31.24 44.88 -17.74
N ASN A 90 32.05 44.45 -18.71
CA ASN A 90 31.61 43.59 -19.80
C ASN A 90 31.23 42.18 -19.30
N THR A 91 32.00 41.61 -18.37
CA THR A 91 31.68 40.30 -17.76
C THR A 91 30.43 40.35 -16.89
N LEU A 92 30.20 41.45 -16.17
CA LEU A 92 28.97 41.66 -15.40
C LEU A 92 27.75 41.79 -16.32
N GLN A 93 27.87 42.53 -17.43
CA GLN A 93 26.79 42.71 -18.40
C GLN A 93 26.40 41.39 -19.08
N THR A 94 27.39 40.61 -19.52
CA THR A 94 27.17 39.28 -20.13
C THR A 94 26.61 38.28 -19.13
N SER A 95 27.15 38.24 -17.90
CA SER A 95 26.64 37.38 -16.83
C SER A 95 25.20 37.71 -16.45
N LYS A 96 24.83 39.00 -16.43
CA LYS A 96 23.46 39.46 -16.17
C LYS A 96 22.48 38.96 -17.25
N THR A 97 22.84 39.10 -18.53
CA THR A 97 21.99 38.63 -19.64
C THR A 97 21.84 37.11 -19.60
N THR A 98 22.94 36.36 -19.46
CA THR A 98 22.90 34.89 -19.38
C THR A 98 22.14 34.41 -18.13
N SER A 99 22.26 35.11 -16.99
CA SER A 99 21.48 34.79 -15.79
C SER A 99 19.99 34.99 -16.01
N PHE A 100 19.58 36.04 -16.72
CA PHE A 100 18.17 36.29 -17.03
C PHE A 100 17.61 35.19 -17.93
N GLU A 101 18.32 34.84 -19.02
CA GLU A 101 17.94 33.77 -19.94
C GLU A 101 17.81 32.41 -19.24
N VAL A 102 18.80 32.04 -18.39
CA VAL A 102 18.76 30.77 -17.65
C VAL A 102 17.62 30.76 -16.63
N THR A 103 17.31 31.90 -15.99
CA THR A 103 16.20 31.99 -15.04
C THR A 103 14.85 31.81 -15.73
N GLU A 104 14.66 32.42 -16.91
CA GLU A 104 13.44 32.25 -17.71
C GLU A 104 13.29 30.81 -18.19
N GLN A 105 14.37 30.19 -18.68
CA GLN A 105 14.36 28.76 -19.07
C GLN A 105 14.04 27.84 -17.89
N LEU A 106 14.56 28.13 -16.70
CA LEU A 106 14.26 27.37 -15.49
C LEU A 106 12.78 27.50 -15.09
N GLN A 107 12.18 28.69 -15.22
CA GLN A 107 10.75 28.87 -14.95
C GLN A 107 9.89 28.03 -15.89
N ILE A 108 10.19 28.03 -17.18
CA ILE A 108 9.49 27.21 -18.17
C ILE A 108 9.67 25.72 -17.84
N ALA A 109 10.91 25.31 -17.52
CA ALA A 109 11.21 23.94 -17.16
C ALA A 109 10.43 23.49 -15.91
N GLU A 110 10.34 24.32 -14.87
CA GLU A 110 9.57 24.03 -13.65
C GLU A 110 8.06 23.95 -13.91
N THR A 111 7.51 24.73 -14.84
CA THR A 111 6.11 24.58 -15.25
C THR A 111 5.86 23.29 -16.01
N THR A 112 6.74 22.94 -16.95
CA THR A 112 6.66 21.69 -17.71
C THR A 112 6.84 20.48 -16.80
N GLU A 113 7.71 20.56 -15.78
CA GLU A 113 7.91 19.50 -14.80
C GLU A 113 6.61 19.18 -14.06
N LYS A 114 5.86 20.21 -13.64
CA LYS A 114 4.56 20.03 -12.98
C LYS A 114 3.52 19.38 -13.89
N GLU A 115 3.50 19.73 -15.17
CA GLU A 115 2.59 19.11 -16.14
C GLU A 115 2.92 17.63 -16.35
N ILE A 116 4.19 17.31 -16.51
CA ILE A 116 4.67 15.92 -16.63
C ILE A 116 4.37 15.14 -15.34
N ASP A 117 4.63 15.72 -14.18
CA ASP A 117 4.29 15.09 -12.90
C ASP A 117 2.80 14.84 -12.79
N THR A 118 1.95 15.81 -13.14
CA THR A 118 0.49 15.61 -13.15
C THR A 118 0.08 14.45 -14.06
N ALA A 119 0.71 14.31 -15.23
CA ALA A 119 0.46 13.17 -16.12
C ALA A 119 0.92 11.83 -15.53
N ARG A 120 2.02 11.83 -14.75
CA ARG A 120 2.51 10.65 -14.03
C ARG A 120 1.60 10.26 -12.88
N GLU A 121 1.10 11.24 -12.13
CA GLU A 121 0.20 11.05 -10.98
C GLU A 121 -1.04 10.25 -11.34
N GLY A 122 -1.50 10.30 -12.60
CA GLY A 122 -2.58 9.45 -13.09
C GLY A 122 -2.34 7.94 -12.86
N TYR A 123 -1.09 7.47 -12.87
CA TYR A 123 -0.75 6.07 -12.61
C TYR A 123 -0.46 5.75 -11.13
N ARG A 124 -0.49 6.74 -10.23
CA ARG A 124 -0.23 6.54 -8.80
C ARG A 124 -1.11 5.47 -8.16
N PRO A 125 -2.42 5.35 -8.45
CA PRO A 125 -3.24 4.30 -7.85
C PRO A 125 -2.73 2.88 -8.15
N CYS A 126 -2.08 2.67 -9.31
CA CYS A 126 -1.44 1.40 -9.65
C CYS A 126 -0.20 1.13 -8.79
N ALA A 127 0.65 2.15 -8.63
CA ALA A 127 1.85 2.07 -7.80
C ALA A 127 1.51 1.86 -6.31
N GLN A 128 0.48 2.53 -5.81
CA GLN A 128 -0.01 2.38 -4.44
C GLN A 128 -0.52 0.95 -4.20
N ARG A 129 -1.33 0.41 -5.13
CA ARG A 129 -1.81 -0.97 -5.08
C ARG A 129 -0.65 -1.96 -5.04
N ALA A 130 0.33 -1.80 -5.92
CA ALA A 130 1.50 -2.67 -5.97
C ALA A 130 2.36 -2.56 -4.69
N SER A 131 2.60 -1.34 -4.18
CA SER A 131 3.31 -1.15 -2.90
C SER A 131 2.63 -1.92 -1.76
N ILE A 132 1.30 -1.77 -1.60
CA ILE A 132 0.52 -2.50 -0.59
C ILE A 132 0.71 -4.01 -0.73
N LEU A 133 0.61 -4.55 -1.95
CA LEU A 133 0.78 -5.98 -2.19
C LEU A 133 2.17 -6.48 -1.80
N PHE A 134 3.23 -5.72 -2.08
CA PHE A 134 4.58 -6.08 -1.65
C PHE A 134 4.72 -6.13 -0.12
N PHE A 135 4.16 -5.14 0.60
CA PHE A 135 4.23 -5.13 2.06
C PHE A 135 3.43 -6.28 2.68
N ILE A 136 2.33 -6.70 2.06
CA ILE A 136 1.62 -7.93 2.46
C ILE A 136 2.55 -9.15 2.32
N LEU A 137 3.28 -9.26 1.21
CA LEU A 137 4.25 -10.36 1.03
C LEU A 137 5.37 -10.32 2.06
N ASN A 138 5.90 -9.14 2.38
CA ASN A 138 6.92 -8.97 3.40
C ASN A 138 6.42 -9.36 4.79
N ASP A 139 5.15 -9.05 5.10
CA ASP A 139 4.51 -9.43 6.37
C ASP A 139 4.27 -10.94 6.50
N LEU A 140 4.18 -11.69 5.41
CA LEU A 140 4.07 -13.17 5.48
C LEU A 140 5.28 -13.81 6.16
N GLY A 141 6.47 -13.20 6.10
CA GLY A 141 7.66 -13.66 6.80
C GLY A 141 7.51 -13.66 8.33
N LYS A 142 6.56 -12.90 8.88
CA LYS A 142 6.21 -12.90 10.31
C LYS A 142 5.38 -14.13 10.70
N ILE A 143 4.67 -14.74 9.74
CA ILE A 143 3.85 -15.94 9.95
C ILE A 143 4.75 -17.17 9.90
N GLU A 144 5.57 -17.29 8.85
CA GLU A 144 6.49 -18.40 8.67
C GLU A 144 7.80 -17.88 8.09
N PRO A 145 8.96 -18.15 8.71
CA PRO A 145 10.25 -17.66 8.24
C PRO A 145 10.60 -18.06 6.79
N MET A 146 9.98 -19.12 6.26
CA MET A 146 10.15 -19.57 4.87
C MET A 146 9.52 -18.62 3.83
N TYR A 147 8.59 -17.75 4.24
CA TYR A 147 7.89 -16.82 3.35
C TYR A 147 8.70 -15.54 3.16
N GLN A 148 9.77 -15.67 2.38
CA GLN A 148 10.66 -14.56 2.02
C GLN A 148 10.53 -14.24 0.54
N PHE A 149 10.27 -12.97 0.24
CA PHE A 149 10.12 -12.48 -1.13
C PHE A 149 11.11 -11.35 -1.38
N ALA A 150 11.97 -11.53 -2.38
CA ALA A 150 12.91 -10.51 -2.79
C ALA A 150 12.20 -9.39 -3.56
N LEU A 151 12.57 -8.13 -3.30
CA LEU A 151 12.03 -6.97 -4.01
C LEU A 151 12.29 -7.07 -5.52
N ASP A 152 13.47 -7.53 -5.93
CA ASP A 152 13.83 -7.66 -7.36
C ASP A 152 12.91 -8.66 -8.09
N ALA A 153 12.61 -9.79 -7.45
CA ALA A 153 11.67 -10.78 -7.98
C ALA A 153 10.24 -10.22 -8.06
N TYR A 154 9.85 -9.39 -7.08
CA TYR A 154 8.57 -8.69 -7.10
C TYR A 154 8.49 -7.66 -8.24
N ILE A 155 9.53 -6.86 -8.46
CA ILE A 155 9.61 -5.89 -9.55
C ILE A 155 9.53 -6.60 -10.91
N THR A 156 10.21 -7.73 -11.05
CA THR A 156 10.12 -8.54 -12.28
C THR A 156 8.69 -9.05 -12.51
N LEU A 157 8.02 -9.53 -11.46
CA LEU A 157 6.62 -9.94 -11.55
C LEU A 157 5.71 -8.76 -11.91
N PHE A 158 6.00 -7.57 -11.39
CA PHE A 158 5.24 -6.36 -11.71
C PHE A 158 5.36 -5.98 -13.18
N ASN A 159 6.58 -5.93 -13.73
CA ASN A 159 6.81 -5.69 -15.18
C ASN A 159 6.06 -6.71 -16.05
N ILE A 160 6.17 -8.01 -15.72
CA ILE A 160 5.45 -9.08 -16.44
C ILE A 160 3.92 -8.88 -16.36
N SER A 161 3.41 -8.38 -15.23
CA SER A 161 1.98 -8.13 -15.04
C SER A 161 1.50 -6.96 -15.90
N ILE A 162 2.29 -5.89 -16.00
CA ILE A 162 2.02 -4.73 -16.84
C ILE A 162 1.96 -5.15 -18.32
N GLU A 163 2.91 -5.97 -18.77
CA GLU A 163 2.95 -6.48 -20.15
C GLU A 163 1.76 -7.37 -20.51
N LYS A 164 1.35 -8.26 -19.60
CA LYS A 164 0.28 -9.23 -19.84
C LYS A 164 -1.14 -8.69 -19.65
N SER A 165 -1.26 -7.56 -18.96
CA SER A 165 -2.55 -6.94 -18.68
C SER A 165 -3.22 -6.41 -19.96
N THR A 166 -4.56 -6.40 -19.97
CA THR A 166 -5.36 -5.90 -21.09
C THR A 166 -5.16 -4.39 -21.29
N ARG A 167 -4.72 -4.01 -22.48
CA ARG A 167 -4.53 -2.60 -22.86
C ARG A 167 -5.90 -1.91 -23.05
N SER A 168 -6.01 -0.67 -22.61
CA SER A 168 -7.15 0.22 -22.90
C SER A 168 -6.61 1.62 -23.18
N ASN A 169 -7.33 2.38 -24.01
CA ASN A 169 -7.04 3.79 -24.31
C ASN A 169 -7.54 4.72 -23.21
N ASN A 170 -8.51 4.27 -22.40
CA ASN A 170 -8.97 5.03 -21.23
C ASN A 170 -8.04 4.72 -20.05
N LEU A 171 -7.51 5.78 -19.43
CA LEU A 171 -6.59 5.68 -18.30
C LEU A 171 -7.23 4.96 -17.11
N ASP A 172 -8.48 5.26 -16.76
CA ASP A 172 -9.16 4.68 -15.61
C ASP A 172 -9.37 3.17 -15.79
N GLU A 173 -9.84 2.78 -16.98
CA GLU A 173 -10.00 1.36 -17.33
C GLU A 173 -8.65 0.65 -17.38
N ARG A 174 -7.61 1.31 -17.90
CA ARG A 174 -6.25 0.77 -17.91
C ARG A 174 -5.72 0.52 -16.50
N ILE A 175 -5.97 1.43 -15.56
CA ILE A 175 -5.57 1.30 -14.14
C ILE A 175 -6.29 0.11 -13.50
N ILE A 176 -7.58 -0.07 -13.75
CA ILE A 176 -8.35 -1.21 -13.24
C ILE A 176 -7.75 -2.52 -13.77
N ASN A 177 -7.52 -2.60 -15.08
CA ASN A 177 -6.93 -3.79 -15.73
C ASN A 177 -5.53 -4.12 -15.19
N LEU A 178 -4.68 -3.10 -15.00
CA LEU A 178 -3.35 -3.25 -14.41
C LEU A 178 -3.43 -3.79 -12.98
N ASN A 179 -4.29 -3.18 -12.16
CA ASN A 179 -4.48 -3.56 -10.76
C ASN A 179 -5.01 -4.99 -10.63
N GLU A 180 -6.02 -5.38 -11.42
CA GLU A 180 -6.56 -6.72 -11.39
C GLU A 180 -5.56 -7.78 -11.86
N ALA A 181 -4.87 -7.52 -12.98
CA ALA A 181 -3.88 -8.43 -13.53
C ALA A 181 -2.70 -8.63 -12.57
N HIS A 182 -2.21 -7.54 -11.96
CA HIS A 182 -1.11 -7.61 -11.02
C HIS A 182 -1.52 -8.26 -9.70
N THR A 183 -2.68 -7.90 -9.13
CA THR A 183 -3.20 -8.50 -7.89
C THR A 183 -3.35 -10.01 -8.04
N PHE A 184 -3.90 -10.47 -9.17
CA PHE A 184 -4.04 -11.89 -9.46
C PHE A 184 -2.68 -12.57 -9.71
N SER A 185 -1.74 -11.91 -10.39
CA SER A 185 -0.40 -12.43 -10.62
C SER A 185 0.39 -12.62 -9.32
N VAL A 186 0.27 -11.67 -8.38
CA VAL A 186 0.83 -11.77 -7.03
C VAL A 186 0.18 -12.92 -6.27
N TYR A 187 -1.15 -12.97 -6.20
CA TYR A 187 -1.88 -14.04 -5.54
C TYR A 187 -1.43 -15.42 -6.04
N ARG A 188 -1.46 -15.61 -7.36
CA ARG A 188 -1.14 -16.87 -8.02
C ARG A 188 0.32 -17.28 -7.81
N ASN A 189 1.27 -16.34 -7.88
CA ASN A 189 2.68 -16.66 -7.70
C ASN A 189 2.98 -17.04 -6.25
N THR A 190 2.45 -16.28 -5.29
CA THR A 190 2.66 -16.52 -3.86
C THR A 190 1.97 -17.80 -3.39
N CYS A 191 0.75 -18.10 -3.85
CA CYS A 191 0.04 -19.33 -3.47
C CYS A 191 0.72 -20.63 -3.93
N ARG A 192 1.70 -20.56 -4.85
CA ARG A 192 2.54 -21.71 -5.22
C ARG A 192 3.55 -22.08 -4.13
N GLY A 193 3.99 -21.10 -3.34
CA GLY A 193 4.96 -21.28 -2.25
C GLY A 193 4.32 -21.35 -0.85
N LEU A 194 3.06 -20.96 -0.71
CA LEU A 194 2.34 -21.00 0.57
C LEU A 194 1.81 -22.39 0.91
N PHE A 195 1.83 -22.72 2.21
CA PHE A 195 1.08 -23.88 2.72
C PHE A 195 -0.42 -23.63 2.60
N GLU A 196 -1.19 -24.70 2.39
CA GLU A 196 -2.64 -24.63 2.20
C GLU A 196 -3.34 -23.85 3.32
N ARG A 197 -2.94 -24.11 4.58
CA ARG A 197 -3.48 -23.43 5.78
C ARG A 197 -3.35 -21.90 5.79
N HIS A 198 -2.44 -21.33 4.99
CA HIS A 198 -2.17 -19.89 4.98
C HIS A 198 -2.74 -19.17 3.74
N LYS A 199 -3.27 -19.91 2.75
CA LYS A 199 -3.74 -19.31 1.49
C LYS A 199 -4.97 -18.43 1.69
N LEU A 200 -5.96 -18.91 2.44
CA LEU A 200 -7.16 -18.13 2.75
C LEU A 200 -6.82 -16.86 3.54
N LEU A 201 -5.91 -16.97 4.53
CA LEU A 201 -5.43 -15.83 5.30
C LEU A 201 -4.77 -14.78 4.40
N PHE A 202 -3.93 -15.21 3.47
CA PHE A 202 -3.29 -14.32 2.52
C PHE A 202 -4.30 -13.61 1.60
N SER A 203 -5.28 -14.34 1.05
CA SER A 203 -6.37 -13.74 0.25
C SER A 203 -7.19 -12.75 1.06
N PHE A 204 -7.52 -13.07 2.30
CA PHE A 204 -8.23 -12.19 3.21
C PHE A 204 -7.43 -10.91 3.50
N GLN A 205 -6.12 -11.04 3.74
CA GLN A 205 -5.22 -9.90 3.96
C GLN A 205 -5.12 -8.98 2.75
N ILE A 206 -5.05 -9.55 1.52
CA ILE A 206 -5.14 -8.77 0.28
C ILE A 206 -6.44 -7.97 0.22
N CYS A 207 -7.58 -8.62 0.46
CA CYS A 207 -8.89 -8.00 0.40
C CYS A 207 -9.01 -6.83 1.38
N ILE A 208 -8.69 -7.07 2.65
CA ILE A 208 -8.77 -6.08 3.72
C ILE A 208 -7.86 -4.88 3.44
N LYS A 209 -6.60 -5.10 3.07
CA LYS A 209 -5.63 -4.01 2.82
C LYS A 209 -6.02 -3.17 1.61
N ILE A 210 -6.59 -3.79 0.59
CA ILE A 210 -7.18 -3.10 -0.56
C ILE A 210 -8.35 -2.21 -0.14
N MET A 211 -9.26 -2.73 0.68
CA MET A 211 -10.43 -1.98 1.16
C MET A 211 -10.05 -0.84 2.10
N GLU A 212 -9.08 -1.08 2.99
CA GLU A 212 -8.49 -0.08 3.88
C GLU A 212 -7.89 1.08 3.08
N SER A 213 -7.08 0.79 2.05
CA SER A 213 -6.54 1.81 1.15
C SER A 213 -7.60 2.56 0.36
N SER A 214 -8.78 1.97 0.15
CA SER A 214 -9.90 2.58 -0.56
C SER A 214 -10.82 3.38 0.36
N GLY A 215 -10.54 3.43 1.67
CA GLY A 215 -11.39 4.08 2.67
C GLY A 215 -12.73 3.37 2.92
N LYS A 216 -12.88 2.12 2.47
CA LYS A 216 -14.13 1.34 2.59
C LYS A 216 -14.21 0.49 3.86
N LEU A 217 -13.20 0.57 4.72
CA LEU A 217 -13.08 -0.21 5.94
C LEU A 217 -12.89 0.73 7.13
N ASN A 218 -13.71 0.55 8.17
CA ASN A 218 -13.51 1.27 9.43
C ASN A 218 -12.37 0.63 10.23
N SER A 219 -11.35 1.41 10.59
CA SER A 219 -10.18 0.92 11.32
C SER A 219 -10.51 0.41 12.72
N GLU A 220 -11.48 1.02 13.42
CA GLU A 220 -11.90 0.59 14.76
C GLU A 220 -12.61 -0.77 14.70
N GLU A 221 -13.52 -0.94 13.74
CA GLU A 221 -14.21 -2.21 13.50
C GLU A 221 -13.24 -3.32 13.12
N PHE A 222 -12.21 -3.01 12.32
CA PHE A 222 -11.18 -3.97 11.95
C PHE A 222 -10.28 -4.37 13.14
N VAL A 223 -9.87 -3.41 13.98
CA VAL A 223 -9.13 -3.72 15.21
C VAL A 223 -9.98 -4.59 16.15
N PHE A 224 -11.27 -4.29 16.26
CA PHE A 224 -12.21 -5.09 17.02
C PHE A 224 -12.32 -6.52 16.46
N PHE A 225 -12.46 -6.68 15.14
CA PHE A 225 -12.48 -8.01 14.49
C PHE A 225 -11.25 -8.86 14.86
N LEU A 226 -10.07 -8.25 14.94
CA LEU A 226 -8.82 -8.94 15.26
C LEU A 226 -8.69 -9.29 16.75
N ARG A 227 -9.07 -8.39 17.65
CA ARG A 227 -8.85 -8.52 19.10
C ARG A 227 -10.02 -9.16 19.84
N GLY A 228 -11.24 -8.98 19.35
CA GLY A 228 -12.48 -9.25 20.08
C GLY A 228 -12.77 -8.20 21.16
N GLY A 229 -13.86 -8.43 21.90
CA GLY A 229 -14.23 -7.60 23.04
C GLY A 229 -13.39 -7.95 24.27
N ILE A 230 -12.74 -6.95 24.86
CA ILE A 230 -12.01 -7.06 26.13
C ILE A 230 -12.73 -6.19 27.15
N VAL A 231 -13.49 -6.83 28.03
CA VAL A 231 -14.21 -6.15 29.12
C VAL A 231 -13.21 -5.84 30.24
N LEU A 232 -12.93 -4.55 30.45
CA LEU A 232 -11.99 -4.08 31.48
C LEU A 232 -12.65 -3.99 32.87
N ASP A 233 -13.92 -3.55 32.91
CA ASP A 233 -14.70 -3.41 34.14
C ASP A 233 -15.98 -4.24 34.01
N ARG A 234 -16.01 -5.38 34.71
CA ARG A 234 -17.15 -6.31 34.67
C ARG A 234 -18.35 -5.78 35.45
N ASP A 235 -18.14 -4.88 36.42
CA ASP A 235 -19.22 -4.37 37.27
C ASP A 235 -20.10 -3.36 36.52
N GLN A 236 -19.58 -2.75 35.46
CA GLN A 236 -20.30 -1.82 34.58
C GLN A 236 -20.87 -2.49 33.32
N GLN A 237 -20.60 -3.78 33.11
CA GLN A 237 -21.10 -4.52 31.97
C GLN A 237 -22.61 -4.74 32.11
N ILE A 238 -23.35 -4.53 31.02
CA ILE A 238 -24.79 -4.85 30.99
C ILE A 238 -24.96 -6.37 31.17
N ASP A 239 -25.91 -6.76 32.01
CA ASP A 239 -26.23 -8.16 32.28
C ASP A 239 -26.65 -8.88 30.99
N ASN A 240 -26.20 -10.12 30.83
CA ASN A 240 -26.54 -10.94 29.68
C ASN A 240 -28.05 -11.30 29.70
N PRO A 241 -28.86 -10.88 28.72
CA PRO A 241 -30.27 -11.23 28.66
C PRO A 241 -30.49 -12.70 28.25
N CYS A 242 -29.45 -13.37 27.75
CA CYS A 242 -29.46 -14.71 27.15
C CYS A 242 -28.55 -15.71 27.88
N ILE A 243 -28.43 -15.60 29.22
CA ILE A 243 -27.57 -16.49 30.07
C ILE A 243 -27.85 -17.98 29.83
N GLY A 244 -29.08 -18.36 29.47
CA GLY A 244 -29.47 -19.75 29.28
C GLY A 244 -28.74 -20.47 28.13
N TRP A 245 -28.17 -19.75 27.18
CA TRP A 245 -27.52 -20.36 26.01
C TRP A 245 -26.29 -19.61 25.48
N LEU A 246 -26.15 -18.31 25.73
CA LEU A 246 -25.05 -17.51 25.22
C LEU A 246 -23.86 -17.54 26.20
N PRO A 247 -22.68 -18.04 25.79
CA PRO A 247 -21.50 -18.07 26.65
C PRO A 247 -21.02 -16.67 27.05
N ALA A 248 -20.47 -16.54 28.26
CA ALA A 248 -19.95 -15.27 28.78
C ALA A 248 -18.93 -14.60 27.83
N GLN A 249 -18.03 -15.37 27.21
CA GLN A 249 -17.05 -14.82 26.26
C GLN A 249 -17.68 -14.22 25.00
N CYS A 250 -18.81 -14.78 24.54
CA CYS A 250 -19.55 -14.22 23.40
C CYS A 250 -20.29 -12.95 23.82
N TRP A 251 -20.82 -12.93 25.05
CA TRP A 251 -21.43 -11.74 25.63
C TRP A 251 -20.42 -10.60 25.82
N ASP A 252 -19.20 -10.91 26.29
CA ASP A 252 -18.11 -9.93 26.37
C ASP A 252 -17.88 -9.25 25.02
N ASN A 253 -17.87 -10.03 23.92
CA ASN A 253 -17.77 -9.47 22.57
C ASN A 253 -18.98 -8.59 22.23
N ILE A 254 -20.22 -9.04 22.46
CA ILE A 254 -21.41 -8.25 22.10
C ILE A 254 -21.51 -6.95 22.92
N SER A 255 -21.19 -7.01 24.22
CA SER A 255 -21.22 -5.85 25.11
C SER A 255 -20.18 -4.78 24.73
N GLU A 256 -19.00 -5.18 24.26
CA GLU A 256 -18.01 -4.25 23.73
C GLU A 256 -18.34 -3.81 22.31
N LEU A 257 -18.99 -4.66 21.51
CA LEU A 257 -19.41 -4.35 20.15
C LEU A 257 -20.44 -3.21 20.13
N GLU A 258 -21.36 -3.18 21.09
CA GLU A 258 -22.36 -2.10 21.30
C GLU A 258 -21.72 -0.71 21.34
N LYS A 259 -20.48 -0.59 21.84
CA LYS A 259 -19.78 0.71 21.97
C LYS A 259 -19.36 1.29 20.62
N LEU A 260 -19.34 0.47 19.56
CA LEU A 260 -19.01 0.93 18.20
C LEU A 260 -20.21 1.59 17.53
N MET A 261 -19.99 2.72 16.86
CA MET A 261 -21.04 3.58 16.28
C MET A 261 -22.09 2.82 15.48
N ASN A 262 -21.68 1.88 14.62
CA ASN A 262 -22.57 1.15 13.72
C ASN A 262 -23.28 -0.05 14.34
N PHE A 263 -23.02 -0.34 15.62
CA PHE A 263 -23.56 -1.50 16.34
C PHE A 263 -24.38 -1.11 17.58
N HIS A 264 -24.68 0.17 17.76
CA HIS A 264 -25.54 0.64 18.86
C HIS A 264 -26.95 0.04 18.73
N GLY A 265 -27.48 -0.49 19.83
CA GLY A 265 -28.75 -1.19 19.92
C GLY A 265 -28.64 -2.71 19.74
N ILE A 266 -27.44 -3.27 19.54
CA ILE A 266 -27.28 -4.72 19.36
C ILE A 266 -27.68 -5.47 20.63
N ILE A 267 -27.38 -4.92 21.81
CA ILE A 267 -27.82 -5.49 23.10
C ILE A 267 -29.36 -5.56 23.18
N THR A 268 -30.04 -4.47 22.82
CA THR A 268 -31.51 -4.41 22.78
C THR A 268 -32.10 -5.42 21.80
N SER A 269 -31.42 -5.69 20.69
CA SER A 269 -31.83 -6.74 19.74
C SER A 269 -31.77 -8.14 20.35
N PHE A 270 -30.76 -8.44 21.17
CA PHE A 270 -30.68 -9.73 21.88
C PHE A 270 -31.79 -9.89 22.93
N GLU A 271 -32.23 -8.80 23.55
CA GLU A 271 -33.38 -8.80 24.47
C GLU A 271 -34.70 -9.05 23.73
N GLN A 272 -34.93 -8.36 22.63
CA GLN A 272 -36.20 -8.42 21.88
C GLN A 272 -36.33 -9.71 21.05
N TYR A 273 -35.25 -10.13 20.38
CA TYR A 273 -35.24 -11.23 19.42
C TYR A 273 -34.44 -12.44 19.89
N SER A 274 -34.40 -12.71 21.21
CA SER A 274 -33.60 -13.78 21.83
C SER A 274 -33.77 -15.16 21.16
N ARG A 275 -34.99 -15.53 20.77
CA ARG A 275 -35.27 -16.82 20.09
C ARG A 275 -34.70 -16.90 18.67
N GLU A 276 -34.73 -15.79 17.94
CA GLU A 276 -34.17 -15.72 16.57
C GLU A 276 -32.64 -15.76 16.63
N TRP A 277 -32.04 -15.02 17.57
CA TRP A 277 -30.60 -15.08 17.83
C TRP A 277 -30.15 -16.48 18.27
N LEU A 278 -30.92 -17.19 19.10
CA LEU A 278 -30.64 -18.58 19.44
C LEU A 278 -30.72 -19.49 18.21
N THR A 279 -31.74 -19.32 17.36
CA THR A 279 -31.91 -20.11 16.12
C THR A 279 -30.75 -19.87 15.15
N TRP A 280 -30.33 -18.61 15.02
CA TRP A 280 -29.18 -18.23 14.20
C TRP A 280 -27.88 -18.81 14.79
N TYR A 281 -27.66 -18.65 16.10
CA TYR A 281 -26.46 -19.13 16.80
C TYR A 281 -26.32 -20.65 16.77
N THR A 282 -27.43 -21.39 16.84
CA THR A 282 -27.44 -22.86 16.82
C THR A 282 -27.42 -23.44 15.40
N SER A 283 -27.57 -22.60 14.37
CA SER A 283 -27.48 -23.04 12.98
C SER A 283 -26.10 -23.61 12.64
N GLU A 284 -26.07 -24.57 11.71
CA GLU A 284 -24.82 -25.14 11.18
C GLU A 284 -24.09 -24.15 10.26
N THR A 285 -24.85 -23.30 9.55
CA THR A 285 -24.35 -22.34 8.55
C THR A 285 -24.88 -20.92 8.82
N PRO A 286 -24.60 -20.34 10.00
CA PRO A 286 -25.09 -19.00 10.37
C PRO A 286 -24.63 -17.91 9.40
N GLU A 287 -23.47 -18.07 8.76
CA GLU A 287 -22.95 -17.12 7.78
C GLU A 287 -23.77 -17.02 6.48
N SER A 288 -24.64 -18.00 6.21
CA SER A 288 -25.56 -17.99 5.06
C SER A 288 -26.97 -17.51 5.42
N ASN A 289 -27.27 -17.37 6.70
CA ASN A 289 -28.57 -16.94 7.18
C ASN A 289 -28.58 -15.43 7.42
N SER A 290 -29.71 -14.78 7.14
CA SER A 290 -29.91 -13.37 7.49
C SER A 290 -29.77 -13.17 9.01
N LEU A 291 -29.14 -12.05 9.38
CA LEU A 291 -29.07 -11.65 10.79
C LEU A 291 -30.47 -11.33 11.32
N PRO A 292 -30.77 -11.66 12.59
CA PRO A 292 -32.07 -11.35 13.20
C PRO A 292 -32.41 -9.85 13.20
N GLY A 293 -33.70 -9.52 13.16
CA GLY A 293 -34.18 -8.14 13.21
C GLY A 293 -33.76 -7.29 12.01
N GLU A 294 -33.28 -6.07 12.27
CA GLU A 294 -32.89 -5.11 11.22
C GLU A 294 -31.43 -5.21 10.78
N TRP A 295 -30.61 -5.98 11.51
CA TRP A 295 -29.15 -6.04 11.33
C TRP A 295 -28.70 -6.55 9.96
N ASP A 296 -29.51 -7.35 9.28
CA ASP A 296 -29.17 -7.82 7.94
C ASP A 296 -29.22 -6.70 6.89
N ASN A 297 -30.07 -5.69 7.11
CA ASN A 297 -30.24 -4.56 6.19
C ASN A 297 -29.41 -3.35 6.58
N THR A 298 -29.09 -3.18 7.87
CA THR A 298 -28.30 -2.04 8.36
C THR A 298 -26.80 -2.26 8.22
N LEU A 299 -26.31 -3.50 8.39
CA LEU A 299 -24.88 -3.80 8.40
C LEU A 299 -24.33 -4.09 7.00
N ASN A 300 -23.14 -3.56 6.72
CA ASN A 300 -22.38 -3.94 5.55
C ASN A 300 -21.76 -5.34 5.71
N GLU A 301 -21.22 -5.89 4.62
CA GLU A 301 -20.67 -7.25 4.59
C GLU A 301 -19.56 -7.49 5.63
N PHE A 302 -18.69 -6.50 5.85
CA PHE A 302 -17.62 -6.59 6.84
C PHE A 302 -18.18 -6.55 8.27
N GLN A 303 -19.16 -5.69 8.53
CA GLN A 303 -19.81 -5.60 9.84
C GLN A 303 -20.57 -6.88 10.20
N LYS A 304 -21.22 -7.53 9.22
CA LYS A 304 -21.80 -8.87 9.41
C LYS A 304 -20.74 -9.90 9.79
N LEU A 305 -19.56 -9.82 9.19
CA LEU A 305 -18.42 -10.67 9.54
C LEU A 305 -17.92 -10.40 10.98
N VAL A 306 -17.97 -9.16 11.46
CA VAL A 306 -17.67 -8.80 12.87
C VAL A 306 -18.66 -9.42 13.84
N VAL A 307 -19.96 -9.37 13.55
CA VAL A 307 -21.00 -10.03 14.36
C VAL A 307 -20.77 -11.54 14.40
N LEU A 308 -20.51 -12.15 13.23
CA LEU A 308 -20.21 -13.58 13.14
C LEU A 308 -18.97 -13.96 13.96
N ARG A 309 -17.88 -13.18 13.87
CA ARG A 309 -16.69 -13.43 14.69
C ARG A 309 -16.98 -13.33 16.17
N SER A 310 -17.86 -12.42 16.59
CA SER A 310 -18.20 -12.20 17.99
C SER A 310 -18.94 -13.38 18.62
N LEU A 311 -19.73 -14.11 17.83
CA LEU A 311 -20.61 -15.20 18.28
C LEU A 311 -20.12 -16.61 17.88
N ARG A 312 -19.75 -16.79 16.61
CA ARG A 312 -19.39 -18.08 15.98
C ARG A 312 -18.03 -17.97 15.27
N PRO A 313 -16.92 -17.84 16.01
CA PRO A 313 -15.58 -17.71 15.42
C PRO A 313 -15.18 -18.92 14.55
N ASP A 314 -15.77 -20.10 14.79
CA ASP A 314 -15.57 -21.32 14.02
C ASP A 314 -16.02 -21.20 12.55
N ARG A 315 -17.00 -20.32 12.28
CA ARG A 315 -17.55 -20.11 10.92
C ARG A 315 -16.88 -18.99 10.14
N VAL A 316 -15.98 -18.24 10.78
CA VAL A 316 -15.28 -17.11 10.16
C VAL A 316 -14.54 -17.48 8.87
N PRO A 317 -13.86 -18.63 8.73
CA PRO A 317 -13.20 -19.00 7.47
C PRO A 317 -14.18 -19.11 6.28
N PHE A 318 -15.39 -19.60 6.52
CA PHE A 318 -16.42 -19.75 5.47
C PHE A 318 -16.95 -18.37 5.06
N ALA A 319 -17.29 -17.53 6.03
CA ALA A 319 -17.73 -16.17 5.76
C ALA A 319 -16.63 -15.31 5.10
N ALA A 320 -15.37 -15.48 5.51
CA ALA A 320 -14.23 -14.82 4.89
C ALA A 320 -14.06 -15.26 3.42
N THR A 321 -14.35 -16.52 3.09
CA THR A 321 -14.34 -17.02 1.71
C THR A 321 -15.38 -16.27 0.87
N THR A 322 -16.63 -16.18 1.34
CA THR A 322 -17.69 -15.42 0.66
C THR A 322 -17.33 -13.93 0.53
N PHE A 323 -16.78 -13.34 1.60
CA PHE A 323 -16.31 -11.95 1.62
C PHE A 323 -15.26 -11.67 0.54
N ILE A 324 -14.29 -12.58 0.39
CA ILE A 324 -13.25 -12.47 -0.65
C ILE A 324 -13.86 -12.63 -2.05
N ILE A 325 -14.80 -13.58 -2.23
CA ILE A 325 -15.48 -13.79 -3.52
C ILE A 325 -16.22 -12.52 -3.96
N ASN A 326 -16.95 -11.87 -3.05
CA ASN A 326 -17.75 -10.69 -3.36
C ASN A 326 -16.89 -9.45 -3.67
N ASN A 327 -15.72 -9.32 -3.03
CA ASN A 327 -14.88 -8.13 -3.15
C ASN A 327 -13.72 -8.25 -4.16
N LEU A 328 -13.15 -9.45 -4.34
CA LEU A 328 -12.02 -9.71 -5.26
C LEU A 328 -12.36 -10.70 -6.38
N GLY A 329 -13.36 -11.56 -6.18
CA GLY A 329 -13.78 -12.58 -7.13
C GLY A 329 -13.34 -14.01 -6.75
N GLN A 330 -14.05 -14.99 -7.29
CA GLN A 330 -13.88 -16.42 -7.01
C GLN A 330 -12.45 -16.95 -7.22
N LYS A 331 -11.72 -16.39 -8.18
CA LYS A 331 -10.34 -16.75 -8.49
C LYS A 331 -9.35 -16.58 -7.32
N PHE A 332 -9.71 -15.84 -6.27
CA PHE A 332 -8.86 -15.59 -5.09
C PHE A 332 -9.09 -16.56 -3.93
N VAL A 333 -10.05 -17.49 -4.04
CA VAL A 333 -10.26 -18.56 -3.05
C VAL A 333 -9.91 -19.94 -3.61
N GLU A 334 -9.71 -20.03 -4.93
CA GLU A 334 -9.29 -21.24 -5.60
C GLU A 334 -7.76 -21.23 -5.78
N PRO A 335 -7.01 -22.10 -5.08
CA PRO A 335 -5.57 -22.15 -5.23
C PRO A 335 -5.21 -22.66 -6.63
N PRO A 336 -4.23 -22.05 -7.32
CA PRO A 336 -3.82 -22.49 -8.64
C PRO A 336 -3.20 -23.88 -8.57
N VAL A 337 -3.55 -24.76 -9.52
CA VAL A 337 -2.95 -26.09 -9.65
C VAL A 337 -1.44 -25.95 -9.83
N LEU A 338 -0.66 -26.68 -9.04
CA LEU A 338 0.80 -26.66 -9.12
C LEU A 338 1.26 -27.28 -10.45
N ALA A 339 1.66 -26.42 -11.40
CA ALA A 339 2.22 -26.84 -12.69
C ALA A 339 3.72 -26.49 -12.76
N LEU A 340 4.58 -27.47 -12.50
CA LEU A 340 6.05 -27.31 -12.48
C LEU A 340 6.61 -26.66 -13.75
N LYS A 341 6.06 -26.98 -14.94
CA LYS A 341 6.48 -26.38 -16.22
C LYS A 341 6.32 -24.85 -16.24
N GLN A 342 5.26 -24.31 -15.65
CA GLN A 342 5.04 -22.85 -15.60
C GLN A 342 5.89 -22.15 -14.54
N VAL A 343 6.48 -22.88 -13.60
CA VAL A 343 7.40 -22.34 -12.60
C VAL A 343 8.79 -22.22 -13.19
N CYS A 344 9.28 -23.28 -13.85
CA CYS A 344 10.64 -23.31 -14.39
C CYS A 344 10.86 -22.36 -15.59
N ILE A 345 9.84 -22.12 -16.43
CA ILE A 345 9.96 -21.21 -17.58
C ILE A 345 10.06 -19.74 -17.14
N GLY A 346 9.39 -19.35 -16.03
CA GLY A 346 9.46 -18.00 -15.48
C GLY A 346 10.84 -17.65 -14.92
N PHE A 347 11.54 -18.61 -14.30
CA PHE A 347 12.89 -18.42 -13.79
C PHE A 347 13.95 -18.34 -14.90
N HIS A 348 13.78 -19.04 -16.03
CA HIS A 348 14.74 -19.00 -17.14
C HIS A 348 14.79 -17.66 -17.88
N LEU A 349 13.73 -16.84 -17.82
CA LEU A 349 13.73 -15.50 -18.40
C LEU A 349 14.45 -14.47 -17.50
N SER A 350 14.57 -14.72 -16.20
CA SER A 350 15.29 -13.88 -15.25
C SER A 350 16.81 -14.02 -15.32
N HIS A 351 17.34 -15.16 -15.81
CA HIS A 351 18.78 -15.41 -15.92
C HIS A 351 19.34 -15.24 -17.35
N ARG A 352 18.58 -14.64 -18.27
CA ARG A 352 19.06 -14.34 -19.63
C ARG A 352 19.36 -12.85 -19.88
N ILE A 353 19.35 -12.02 -18.83
CA ILE A 353 19.66 -10.58 -18.90
C ILE A 353 20.96 -10.23 -18.14
N GLU A 354 21.78 -11.23 -17.78
CA GLU A 354 23.18 -10.99 -17.37
C GLU A 354 24.15 -11.23 -18.51
#